data_AF-A0A7W2IC27-F1
#
_entry.id   AF-A0A7W2IC27-F1
#
_cell.length_a   1.000
_cell.length_b   1.000
_cell.length_c   1.000
_cell.angle_alpha   90.00
_cell.angle_beta   90.00
_cell.angle_gamma   90.00
#
_symmetry.space_group_name_H-M   'P 1'
#
loop_
_entity.id
_entity.type
_entity.pdbx_description
1 polymer ?
#
loop_
_entity_poly.entity_id
_entity_poly.type
_entity_poly.pdbx_seq_one_letter_code
_entity_poly.pdbx_strand_id
1 'polypeptide(L)'
;MLKLILTLVQIIIGFYWAGDMARQNPKIDALVTHLEGGYGSFNEKLKSAKIVESLSVLRNFYGWVAVVAFLLFIVLSKIIGPNPNFLGYLSPVGIGSVFGWFSIKWCLEHRKTVREFGSQASLFVFGPILLGAFDLLLHTQFTQILAEGFYRIPLPLGWEVPHLTNPIAISGVISLLFATFFGLYYILTWLFTVPAAFASAVIILLPVLLARFIHAVAPRKPFVGFTFVLFTAVTLWSLWL
;
A
#
# COMPACT_ATOMS: atom_id res chain seq x y z
N MET A 1 14.92 1.41 -30.27
CA MET A 1 13.62 0.71 -30.25
C MET A 1 12.48 1.57 -29.68
N LEU A 2 12.67 2.26 -28.56
CA LEU A 2 11.64 3.12 -27.96
C LEU A 2 11.12 4.23 -28.91
N LYS A 3 12.01 4.92 -29.62
CA LYS A 3 11.65 5.95 -30.62
C LYS A 3 10.71 5.42 -31.71
N LEU A 4 10.96 4.20 -32.18
CA LEU A 4 10.15 3.53 -33.21
C LEU A 4 8.73 3.23 -32.71
N ILE A 5 8.59 2.80 -31.45
CA ILE A 5 7.28 2.59 -30.81
C ILE A 5 6.51 3.91 -30.71
N LEU A 6 7.17 4.99 -30.28
CA LEU A 6 6.54 6.31 -30.17
C LEU A 6 6.07 6.82 -31.53
N THR A 7 6.89 6.67 -32.57
CA THR A 7 6.50 7.02 -33.95
C THR A 7 5.33 6.19 -34.45
N LEU A 8 5.28 4.88 -34.16
CA LEU A 8 4.13 4.04 -34.51
C LEU A 8 2.84 4.51 -33.83
N VAL A 9 2.90 4.88 -32.55
CA VAL A 9 1.76 5.43 -31.82
C VAL A 9 1.29 6.75 -32.46
N GLN A 10 2.21 7.64 -32.83
CA GLN A 10 1.87 8.88 -33.55
C GLN A 10 1.19 8.62 -34.89
N ILE A 11 1.68 7.66 -35.66
CA ILE A 11 1.09 7.28 -36.95
C ILE A 11 -0.34 6.77 -36.76
N ILE A 12 -0.58 5.90 -35.77
CA ILE A 12 -1.92 5.37 -35.47
C ILE A 12 -2.88 6.50 -35.07
N ILE A 13 -2.43 7.44 -34.24
CA ILE A 13 -3.25 8.61 -33.87
C ILE A 13 -3.53 9.50 -35.10
N GLY A 14 -2.54 9.70 -35.96
CA GLY A 14 -2.70 10.44 -37.21
C GLY A 14 -3.74 9.80 -38.14
N PHE A 15 -3.73 8.47 -38.27
CA PHE A 15 -4.76 7.73 -39.01
C PHE A 15 -6.15 7.90 -38.40
N TYR A 16 -6.26 7.91 -37.07
CA TYR A 16 -7.52 8.18 -36.39
C TYR A 16 -8.04 9.60 -36.67
N TRP A 17 -7.16 10.61 -36.67
CA TRP A 17 -7.53 12.00 -37.03
C TRP A 17 -7.85 12.18 -38.51
N ALA A 18 -7.25 11.39 -39.39
CA ALA A 18 -7.60 11.33 -40.81
C ALA A 18 -9.00 10.74 -41.07
N GLY A 19 -9.72 10.34 -40.00
CA GLY A 19 -11.18 10.31 -39.87
C GLY A 19 -11.94 9.79 -41.09
N ASP A 20 -12.25 10.68 -42.03
CA ASP A 20 -13.03 10.41 -43.24
C ASP A 20 -12.36 9.43 -44.22
N MET A 21 -11.04 9.34 -44.26
CA MET A 21 -10.33 8.35 -45.11
C MET A 21 -10.26 6.98 -44.43
N ALA A 22 -10.10 6.92 -43.11
CA ALA A 22 -9.97 5.67 -42.38
C ALA A 22 -11.32 4.96 -42.17
N ARG A 23 -12.41 5.73 -42.01
CA ARG A 23 -13.77 5.21 -41.78
C ARG A 23 -14.49 4.74 -43.05
N GLN A 24 -13.87 4.86 -44.23
CA GLN A 24 -14.43 4.30 -45.47
C GLN A 24 -14.55 2.77 -45.42
N ASN A 25 -13.71 2.13 -44.59
CA ASN A 25 -13.82 0.69 -44.35
C ASN A 25 -14.79 0.42 -43.18
N PRO A 26 -15.92 -0.28 -43.41
CA PRO A 26 -16.94 -0.50 -42.38
C PRO A 26 -16.42 -1.31 -41.17
N LYS A 27 -15.38 -2.15 -41.35
CA LYS A 27 -14.75 -2.87 -40.24
C LYS A 27 -13.95 -1.93 -39.33
N ILE A 28 -13.28 -0.94 -39.92
CA ILE A 28 -12.50 0.07 -39.19
C ILE A 28 -13.45 1.02 -38.48
N ASP A 29 -14.52 1.46 -39.13
CA ASP A 29 -15.52 2.34 -38.52
C ASP A 29 -16.24 1.67 -37.33
N ALA A 30 -16.60 0.40 -37.45
CA ALA A 30 -17.16 -0.37 -36.34
C ALA A 30 -16.19 -0.47 -35.16
N LEU A 31 -14.91 -0.72 -35.44
CA LEU A 31 -13.86 -0.81 -34.42
C LEU A 31 -13.62 0.55 -33.72
N VAL A 32 -13.53 1.64 -34.49
CA VAL A 32 -13.35 3.00 -33.96
C VAL A 32 -14.57 3.41 -33.12
N THR A 33 -15.79 3.15 -33.60
CA THR A 33 -17.01 3.47 -32.85
C THR A 33 -17.11 2.67 -31.55
N HIS A 34 -16.72 1.39 -31.57
CA HIS A 34 -16.65 0.57 -30.36
C HIS A 34 -15.62 1.11 -29.36
N LEU A 35 -14.43 1.51 -29.84
CA LEU A 35 -13.39 2.12 -29.00
C LEU A 35 -13.83 3.47 -28.41
N GLU A 36 -14.44 4.33 -29.22
CA GLU A 36 -14.97 5.63 -28.78
C GLU A 36 -16.06 5.47 -27.71
N GLY A 37 -17.03 4.57 -27.94
CA GLY A 37 -18.10 4.29 -27.00
C GLY A 37 -17.59 3.63 -25.71
N GLY A 38 -16.71 2.65 -25.84
CA GLY A 38 -16.06 1.98 -24.71
C GLY A 38 -15.27 2.96 -23.84
N TYR A 39 -14.40 3.75 -24.47
CA TYR A 39 -13.61 4.78 -23.78
C TYR A 39 -14.50 5.85 -23.13
N GLY A 40 -15.52 6.34 -23.83
CA GLY A 40 -16.45 7.33 -23.29
C GLY A 40 -17.13 6.84 -22.01
N SER A 41 -17.63 5.60 -22.01
CA SER A 41 -18.23 4.98 -20.82
C SER A 41 -17.24 4.82 -19.66
N PHE A 42 -15.98 4.48 -19.97
CA PHE A 42 -14.91 4.33 -18.99
C PHE A 42 -14.52 5.68 -18.38
N ASN A 43 -14.39 6.72 -19.21
CA ASN A 43 -14.03 8.07 -18.78
C ASN A 43 -15.09 8.68 -17.85
N GLU A 44 -16.38 8.48 -18.13
CA GLU A 44 -17.46 8.94 -17.24
C GLU A 44 -17.47 8.18 -15.90
N LYS A 45 -17.18 6.87 -15.90
CA LYS A 45 -17.00 6.10 -14.65
C LYS A 45 -15.82 6.60 -13.83
N LEU A 46 -14.67 6.88 -14.45
CA LEU A 46 -13.50 7.44 -13.76
C LEU A 46 -13.77 8.83 -13.20
N LYS A 47 -14.44 9.70 -13.97
CA LYS A 47 -14.78 11.07 -13.57
C LYS A 47 -15.67 11.11 -12.32
N SER A 48 -16.62 10.18 -12.24
CA SER A 48 -17.60 10.05 -11.15
C SER A 48 -17.12 9.19 -9.98
N ALA A 49 -15.95 8.55 -10.08
CA ALA A 49 -15.42 7.68 -9.03
C ALA A 49 -15.09 8.46 -7.75
N LYS A 50 -15.57 7.97 -6.61
CA LYS A 50 -15.18 8.50 -5.30
C LYS A 50 -13.83 7.90 -4.89
N ILE A 51 -12.89 8.76 -4.51
CA ILE A 51 -11.52 8.37 -4.14
C ILE A 51 -11.52 7.31 -3.02
N VAL A 52 -12.42 7.43 -2.03
CA VAL A 52 -12.52 6.49 -0.90
C VAL A 52 -12.95 5.08 -1.37
N GLU A 53 -13.92 5.00 -2.28
CA GLU A 53 -14.39 3.72 -2.82
C GLU A 53 -13.28 3.07 -3.67
N SER A 54 -12.60 3.86 -4.51
CA SER A 54 -11.46 3.40 -5.30
C SER A 54 -10.28 2.94 -4.42
N LEU A 55 -10.00 3.63 -3.32
CA LEU A 55 -8.97 3.21 -2.35
C LEU A 55 -9.33 1.88 -1.68
N SER A 56 -10.61 1.65 -1.38
CA SER A 56 -11.07 0.36 -0.85
C SER A 56 -10.87 -0.77 -1.86
N VAL A 57 -11.12 -0.53 -3.15
CA VAL A 57 -10.84 -1.50 -4.21
C VAL A 57 -9.33 -1.76 -4.33
N LEU A 58 -8.51 -0.71 -4.33
CA LEU A 58 -7.06 -0.82 -4.40
C LEU A 58 -6.49 -1.57 -3.20
N ARG A 59 -7.02 -1.33 -1.99
CA ARG A 59 -6.70 -2.11 -0.80
C ARG A 59 -6.94 -3.60 -1.04
N ASN A 60 -8.11 -3.98 -1.54
CA ASN A 60 -8.42 -5.39 -1.79
C ASN A 60 -7.48 -5.98 -2.85
N PHE A 61 -7.14 -5.21 -3.89
CA PHE A 61 -6.15 -5.62 -4.89
C PHE A 61 -4.78 -5.88 -4.25
N TYR A 62 -4.27 -4.97 -3.42
CA TYR A 62 -3.02 -5.20 -2.67
C TYR A 62 -3.09 -6.45 -1.79
N GLY A 63 -4.23 -6.69 -1.12
CA GLY A 63 -4.44 -7.90 -0.34
C GLY A 63 -4.32 -9.17 -1.19
N TRP A 64 -4.96 -9.21 -2.36
CA TRP A 64 -4.86 -10.33 -3.29
C TRP A 64 -3.44 -10.53 -3.84
N VAL A 65 -2.76 -9.45 -4.22
CA VAL A 65 -1.36 -9.54 -4.69
C VAL A 65 -0.45 -10.08 -3.59
N ALA A 66 -0.65 -9.65 -2.33
CA ALA A 66 0.10 -10.18 -1.19
C ALA A 66 -0.12 -11.70 -0.99
N VAL A 67 -1.38 -12.15 -1.06
CA VAL A 67 -1.73 -13.59 -0.93
C VAL A 67 -1.11 -14.39 -2.08
N VAL A 68 -1.25 -13.92 -3.31
CA VAL A 68 -0.67 -14.59 -4.49
C VAL A 68 0.86 -14.62 -4.40
N ALA A 69 1.50 -13.51 -4.04
CA ALA A 69 2.95 -13.45 -3.88
C ALA A 69 3.44 -14.42 -2.79
N PHE A 70 2.73 -14.52 -1.67
CA PHE A 70 3.04 -15.46 -0.60
C PHE A 70 2.89 -16.93 -1.05
N LEU A 71 1.80 -17.26 -1.75
CA LEU A 71 1.59 -18.60 -2.30
C LEU A 71 2.67 -18.98 -3.31
N LEU A 72 2.99 -18.07 -4.23
CA LEU A 72 4.05 -18.26 -5.21
C LEU A 72 5.41 -18.43 -4.54
N PHE A 73 5.67 -17.70 -3.46
CA PHE A 73 6.91 -17.82 -2.69
C PHE A 73 7.06 -19.24 -2.14
N ILE A 74 6.01 -19.82 -1.55
CA ILE A 74 6.06 -21.19 -1.02
C ILE A 74 6.15 -22.23 -2.14
N VAL A 75 5.29 -22.13 -3.14
CA VAL A 75 5.16 -23.15 -4.20
C VAL A 75 6.39 -23.18 -5.09
N LEU A 76 6.86 -22.03 -5.56
CA LEU A 76 7.98 -21.97 -6.51
C LEU A 76 9.31 -22.27 -5.84
N SER A 77 9.49 -21.95 -4.55
CA SER A 77 10.66 -22.41 -3.79
C SER A 77 10.77 -23.93 -3.73
N LYS A 78 9.65 -24.66 -3.77
CA LYS A 78 9.65 -26.14 -3.82
C LYS A 78 9.87 -26.71 -5.22
N ILE A 79 9.42 -26.03 -6.27
CA ILE A 79 9.47 -26.56 -7.65
C ILE A 79 10.80 -26.20 -8.34
N ILE A 80 11.22 -24.94 -8.26
CA ILE A 80 12.37 -24.40 -9.01
C ILE A 80 13.65 -24.42 -8.15
N GLY A 81 13.51 -24.74 -6.86
CA GLY A 81 14.57 -24.54 -5.87
C GLY A 81 14.73 -23.07 -5.47
N PRO A 82 15.59 -22.76 -4.50
CA PRO A 82 15.83 -21.41 -4.03
C PRO A 82 16.62 -20.61 -5.08
N ASN A 83 15.95 -20.08 -6.10
CA ASN A 83 16.56 -19.12 -7.03
C ASN A 83 16.56 -17.72 -6.38
N PRO A 84 17.73 -17.18 -6.00
CA PRO A 84 17.83 -15.95 -5.24
C PRO A 84 17.31 -14.73 -6.01
N ASN A 85 17.43 -14.71 -7.33
CA ASN A 85 16.99 -13.59 -8.15
C ASN A 85 15.46 -13.50 -8.20
N PHE A 86 14.79 -14.62 -8.45
CA PHE A 86 13.33 -14.65 -8.53
C PHE A 86 12.67 -14.37 -7.17
N LEU A 87 13.16 -15.00 -6.10
CA LEU A 87 12.67 -14.75 -4.74
C LEU A 87 12.99 -13.32 -4.28
N GLY A 88 14.12 -12.78 -4.72
CA GLY A 88 14.52 -11.38 -4.50
C GLY A 88 13.57 -10.36 -5.12
N TYR A 89 12.91 -10.66 -6.23
CA TYR A 89 11.86 -9.78 -6.81
C TYR A 89 10.48 -10.02 -6.20
N LEU A 90 10.14 -11.27 -5.89
CA LEU A 90 8.82 -11.63 -5.36
C LEU A 90 8.59 -11.10 -3.95
N SER A 91 9.63 -11.10 -3.11
CA SER A 91 9.56 -10.64 -1.72
C SER A 91 9.21 -9.15 -1.58
N PRO A 92 9.90 -8.20 -2.25
CA PRO A 92 9.53 -6.79 -2.24
C PRO A 92 8.11 -6.52 -2.75
N VAL A 93 7.66 -7.25 -3.77
CA VAL A 93 6.27 -7.14 -4.28
C VAL A 93 5.27 -7.58 -3.20
N GLY A 94 5.53 -8.70 -2.54
CA GLY A 94 4.70 -9.19 -1.44
C GLY A 94 4.66 -8.22 -0.26
N ILE A 95 5.83 -7.81 0.24
CA ILE A 95 5.96 -6.87 1.37
C ILE A 95 5.33 -5.53 1.02
N GLY A 96 5.61 -4.98 -0.16
CA GLY A 96 5.04 -3.73 -0.63
C GLY A 96 3.52 -3.80 -0.74
N SER A 97 2.96 -4.94 -1.16
CA SER A 97 1.52 -5.15 -1.22
C SER A 97 0.89 -5.27 0.16
N VAL A 98 1.50 -6.00 1.10
CA VAL A 98 1.05 -6.05 2.50
C VAL A 98 1.07 -4.66 3.13
N PHE A 99 2.15 -3.92 2.89
CA PHE A 99 2.32 -2.58 3.42
C PHE A 99 1.32 -1.59 2.83
N GLY A 100 1.06 -1.63 1.52
CA GLY A 100 0.02 -0.83 0.86
C GLY A 100 -1.38 -1.17 1.36
N TRP A 101 -1.70 -2.46 1.51
CA TRP A 101 -2.96 -2.92 2.11
C TRP A 101 -3.14 -2.38 3.53
N PHE A 102 -2.12 -2.55 4.38
CA PHE A 102 -2.17 -2.14 5.78
C PHE A 102 -2.24 -0.62 5.92
N SER A 103 -1.47 0.12 5.11
CA SER A 103 -1.47 1.58 5.07
C SER A 103 -2.86 2.14 4.76
N ILE A 104 -3.54 1.62 3.72
CA ILE A 104 -4.90 2.05 3.38
C ILE A 104 -5.88 1.65 4.48
N LYS A 105 -5.78 0.42 5.03
CA LYS A 105 -6.63 -0.03 6.14
C LYS A 105 -6.45 0.85 7.39
N TRP A 106 -5.21 1.16 7.74
CA TRP A 106 -4.85 1.99 8.89
C TRP A 106 -5.44 3.38 8.78
N CYS A 107 -5.33 4.03 7.61
CA CYS A 107 -5.83 5.38 7.41
C CYS A 107 -7.36 5.44 7.29
N LEU A 108 -8.01 4.48 6.60
CA LEU A 108 -9.47 4.50 6.39
C LEU A 108 -10.27 3.93 7.57
N GLU A 109 -9.76 2.88 8.21
CA GLU A 109 -10.45 2.16 9.29
C GLU A 109 -9.67 2.27 10.61
N HIS A 110 -9.03 3.42 10.86
CA HIS A 110 -8.14 3.65 11.99
C HIS A 110 -8.76 3.24 13.33
N ARG A 111 -9.94 3.79 13.66
CA ARG A 111 -10.62 3.54 14.95
C ARG A 111 -10.92 2.05 15.17
N LYS A 112 -11.31 1.35 14.11
CA LYS A 112 -11.60 -0.09 14.17
C LYS A 112 -10.32 -0.88 14.38
N THR A 113 -9.28 -0.57 13.61
CA THR A 113 -7.97 -1.22 13.69
C THR A 113 -7.32 -1.00 15.07
N VAL A 114 -7.34 0.22 15.59
CA VAL A 114 -6.84 0.54 16.95
C VAL A 114 -7.65 -0.18 18.02
N ARG A 115 -8.96 -0.37 17.86
CA ARG A 115 -9.75 -1.13 18.84
C ARG A 115 -9.38 -2.62 18.84
N GLU A 116 -9.19 -3.22 17.66
CA GLU A 116 -8.79 -4.62 17.51
C GLU A 116 -7.43 -4.87 18.20
N PHE A 117 -6.40 -4.10 17.83
CA PHE A 117 -5.05 -4.25 18.38
C PHE A 117 -4.88 -3.65 19.78
N GLY A 118 -5.66 -2.63 20.13
CA GLY A 118 -5.60 -1.93 21.41
C GLY A 118 -5.96 -2.81 22.59
N SER A 119 -6.88 -3.76 22.38
CA SER A 119 -7.20 -4.78 23.40
C SER A 119 -5.97 -5.63 23.75
N GLN A 120 -5.24 -6.10 22.74
CA GLN A 120 -4.03 -6.89 22.91
C GLN A 120 -2.91 -6.04 23.53
N ALA A 121 -2.69 -4.82 23.02
CA ALA A 121 -1.71 -3.89 23.57
C ALA A 121 -2.00 -3.56 25.04
N SER A 122 -3.26 -3.38 25.42
CA SER A 122 -3.65 -3.13 26.81
C SER A 122 -3.31 -4.33 27.71
N LEU A 123 -3.47 -5.56 27.21
CA LEU A 123 -3.07 -6.75 27.96
C LEU A 123 -1.56 -6.82 28.15
N PHE A 124 -0.76 -6.46 27.13
CA PHE A 124 0.70 -6.40 27.28
C PHE A 124 1.16 -5.29 28.23
N VAL A 125 0.47 -4.14 28.22
CA VAL A 125 0.81 -3.01 29.10
C VAL A 125 0.39 -3.28 30.54
N PHE A 126 -0.86 -3.68 30.78
CA PHE A 126 -1.40 -3.87 32.14
C PHE A 126 -1.16 -5.28 32.71
N GLY A 127 -0.86 -6.26 31.86
CA GLY A 127 -0.58 -7.64 32.26
C GLY A 127 0.54 -7.78 33.29
N PRO A 128 1.72 -7.14 33.10
CA PRO A 128 2.77 -7.13 34.11
C PRO A 128 2.29 -6.63 35.48
N ILE A 129 1.48 -5.57 35.53
CA ILE A 129 0.94 -5.03 36.80
C ILE A 129 0.03 -6.05 37.49
N LEU A 130 -0.80 -6.76 36.73
CA LEU A 130 -1.62 -7.85 37.26
C LEU A 130 -0.75 -8.99 37.79
N LEU A 131 0.33 -9.36 37.10
CA LEU A 131 1.29 -10.36 37.57
C LEU A 131 1.98 -9.92 38.87
N GLY A 132 2.35 -8.65 39.01
CA GLY A 132 2.89 -8.11 40.26
C GLY A 132 1.90 -8.14 41.41
N ALA A 133 0.61 -7.91 41.15
CA ALA A 133 -0.44 -8.07 42.16
C ALA A 133 -0.59 -9.55 42.58
N PHE A 134 -0.54 -10.48 41.63
CA PHE A 134 -0.59 -11.92 41.93
C PHE A 134 0.63 -12.39 42.71
N ASP A 135 1.84 -11.93 42.37
CA ASP A 135 3.06 -12.26 43.11
C ASP A 135 2.98 -11.79 44.58
N LEU A 136 2.36 -10.64 44.85
CA LEU A 136 2.13 -10.18 46.22
C LEU A 136 1.08 -10.99 46.97
N LEU A 137 0.00 -11.39 46.30
CA LEU A 137 -1.12 -12.11 46.92
C LEU A 137 -0.83 -13.60 47.13
N LEU A 138 -0.10 -14.22 46.21
CA LEU A 138 0.18 -15.66 46.17
C LEU A 138 1.60 -16.01 46.62
N HIS A 139 2.42 -15.00 46.95
CA HIS A 139 3.83 -15.16 47.33
C HIS A 139 4.67 -15.89 46.28
N THR A 140 4.42 -15.60 45.00
CA THR A 140 5.18 -16.14 43.87
C THR A 140 6.29 -15.18 43.41
N GLN A 141 7.21 -15.67 42.58
CA GLN A 141 8.39 -14.92 42.09
C GLN A 141 8.35 -14.72 40.55
N PHE A 142 7.18 -14.74 39.93
CA PHE A 142 7.07 -14.70 38.46
C PHE A 142 7.62 -13.40 37.86
N THR A 143 7.38 -12.27 38.50
CA THR A 143 7.85 -10.95 38.06
C THR A 143 9.37 -10.84 38.11
N GLN A 144 10.03 -11.46 39.09
CA GLN A 144 11.49 -11.50 39.16
C GLN A 144 12.09 -12.34 38.04
N ILE A 145 11.51 -13.50 37.75
CA ILE A 145 11.93 -14.36 36.63
C ILE A 145 11.74 -13.62 35.30
N LEU A 146 10.62 -12.92 35.12
CA LEU A 146 10.36 -12.11 33.95
C LEU A 146 11.38 -10.96 33.81
N ALA A 147 11.73 -10.30 34.91
CA ALA A 147 12.65 -9.16 34.94
C ALA A 147 14.11 -9.53 34.65
N GLU A 148 14.51 -10.78 34.94
CA GLU A 148 15.88 -11.25 34.73
C GLU A 148 16.35 -11.06 33.29
N GLY A 149 15.47 -11.31 32.32
CA GLY A 149 15.75 -11.06 30.90
C GLY A 149 16.06 -9.59 30.62
N PHE A 150 15.33 -8.66 31.26
CA PHE A 150 15.52 -7.22 31.08
C PHE A 150 16.79 -6.70 31.75
N TYR A 151 17.21 -7.28 32.88
CA TYR A 151 18.46 -6.91 33.54
C TYR A 151 19.70 -7.31 32.75
N ARG A 152 19.61 -8.34 31.90
CA ARG A 152 20.74 -8.80 31.06
C ARG A 152 20.96 -7.98 29.79
N ILE A 153 19.93 -7.30 29.28
CA ILE A 153 20.01 -6.45 28.07
C ILE A 153 21.02 -5.29 28.19
N PRO A 154 21.09 -4.53 29.29
CA PRO A 154 22.01 -3.39 29.44
C PRO A 154 23.46 -3.77 29.79
N LEU A 155 23.72 -5.01 30.23
CA LEU A 155 25.06 -5.45 30.65
C LEU A 155 26.15 -5.28 29.56
N PRO A 156 25.92 -5.66 28.28
CA PRO A 156 26.88 -5.43 27.21
C PRO A 156 27.17 -3.95 26.90
N LEU A 157 26.27 -3.04 27.33
CA LEU A 157 26.41 -1.59 27.17
C LEU A 157 27.11 -0.93 28.38
N GLY A 158 27.50 -1.72 29.39
CA GLY A 158 28.13 -1.22 30.62
C GLY A 158 27.18 -0.44 31.54
N TRP A 159 25.86 -0.60 31.36
CA TRP A 159 24.86 0.06 32.19
C TRP A 159 24.47 -0.83 33.38
N GLU A 160 24.77 -0.36 34.60
CA GLU A 160 24.33 -1.01 35.83
C GLU A 160 22.91 -0.56 36.16
N VAL A 161 21.93 -1.45 35.97
CA VAL A 161 20.54 -1.19 36.36
C VAL A 161 20.33 -1.67 37.81
N PRO A 162 19.79 -0.81 38.71
CA PRO A 162 19.52 -1.21 40.08
C PRO A 162 18.51 -2.36 40.11
N HIS A 163 18.84 -3.41 40.85
CA HIS A 163 17.98 -4.57 40.99
C HIS A 163 16.81 -4.22 41.92
N LEU A 164 15.61 -4.23 41.36
CA LEU A 164 14.38 -3.97 42.11
C LEU A 164 13.93 -5.26 42.77
N THR A 165 13.50 -5.17 44.04
CA THR A 165 13.01 -6.33 44.80
C THR A 165 11.49 -6.36 44.93
N ASN A 166 10.83 -5.19 44.81
CA ASN A 166 9.39 -5.06 44.94
C ASN A 166 8.66 -5.51 43.64
N PRO A 167 7.78 -6.54 43.70
CA PRO A 167 7.07 -7.04 42.52
C PRO A 167 6.23 -5.99 41.79
N ILE A 168 5.60 -5.05 42.50
CA ILE A 168 4.84 -3.95 41.89
C ILE A 168 5.78 -3.01 41.14
N ALA A 169 6.93 -2.68 41.73
CA ALA A 169 7.90 -1.77 41.11
C ALA A 169 8.47 -2.38 39.83
N ILE A 170 8.87 -3.66 39.87
CA ILE A 170 9.32 -4.42 38.70
C ILE A 170 8.25 -4.39 37.60
N SER A 171 7.02 -4.75 37.96
CA SER A 171 5.88 -4.81 37.05
C SER A 171 5.53 -3.47 36.43
N GLY A 172 5.61 -2.39 37.22
CA GLY A 172 5.39 -1.01 36.77
C GLY A 172 6.44 -0.58 35.75
N VAL A 173 7.71 -0.91 35.97
CA VAL A 173 8.79 -0.62 35.02
C VAL A 173 8.61 -1.38 33.71
N ILE A 174 8.29 -2.68 33.77
CA ILE A 174 8.05 -3.50 32.57
C ILE A 174 6.79 -3.01 31.82
N SER A 175 5.74 -2.66 32.55
CA SER A 175 4.52 -2.05 31.98
C SER A 175 4.83 -0.74 31.26
N LEU A 176 5.62 0.14 31.88
CA LEU A 176 6.04 1.41 31.29
C LEU A 176 6.90 1.19 30.04
N LEU A 177 7.79 0.19 30.05
CA LEU A 177 8.58 -0.20 28.88
C LEU A 177 7.67 -0.61 27.72
N PHE A 178 6.69 -1.49 27.96
CA PHE A 178 5.73 -1.89 26.93
C PHE A 178 4.88 -0.71 26.44
N ALA A 179 4.39 0.14 27.35
CA ALA A 179 3.62 1.33 26.98
C ALA A 179 4.43 2.27 26.08
N THR A 180 5.70 2.48 26.42
CA THR A 180 6.63 3.30 25.62
C THR A 180 6.87 2.66 24.26
N PHE A 181 7.10 1.35 24.20
CA PHE A 181 7.28 0.61 22.95
C PHE A 181 6.06 0.71 22.04
N PHE A 182 4.85 0.49 22.57
CA PHE A 182 3.61 0.63 21.80
C PHE A 182 3.36 2.08 21.36
N GLY A 183 3.68 3.06 22.20
CA GLY A 183 3.61 4.48 21.84
C GLY A 183 4.53 4.83 20.68
N LEU A 184 5.80 4.41 20.73
CA LEU A 184 6.75 4.59 19.63
C LEU A 184 6.32 3.84 18.37
N TYR A 185 5.89 2.58 18.51
CA TYR A 185 5.39 1.78 17.41
C TYR A 185 4.19 2.46 16.71
N TYR A 186 3.27 3.03 17.48
CA TYR A 186 2.13 3.76 16.95
C TYR A 186 2.56 5.00 16.15
N ILE A 187 3.50 5.79 16.67
CA ILE A 187 4.04 6.98 15.99
C ILE A 187 4.75 6.57 14.70
N LEU A 188 5.62 5.57 14.75
CA LEU A 188 6.32 5.05 13.57
C LEU A 188 5.34 4.50 12.54
N THR A 189 4.30 3.81 12.98
CA THR A 189 3.24 3.31 12.08
C THR A 189 2.59 4.46 11.34
N TRP A 190 2.21 5.55 12.02
CA TRP A 190 1.68 6.74 11.35
C TRP A 190 2.68 7.37 10.37
N LEU A 191 3.95 7.50 10.78
CA LEU A 191 5.01 8.09 9.97
C LEU A 191 5.19 7.36 8.64
N PHE A 192 5.10 6.03 8.63
CA PHE A 192 5.27 5.23 7.41
C PHE A 192 3.97 5.01 6.63
N THR A 193 2.84 4.82 7.30
CA THR A 193 1.58 4.49 6.63
C THR A 193 0.94 5.68 5.94
N VAL A 194 1.07 6.91 6.45
CA VAL A 194 0.48 8.10 5.82
C VAL A 194 1.08 8.38 4.44
N PRO A 195 2.42 8.46 4.26
CA PRO A 195 3.02 8.65 2.95
C PRO A 195 2.62 7.57 1.95
N ALA A 196 2.55 6.31 2.39
CA ALA A 196 2.15 5.20 1.53
C ALA A 196 0.67 5.26 1.12
N ALA A 197 -0.22 5.68 2.03
CA ALA A 197 -1.63 5.86 1.74
C ALA A 197 -1.83 7.05 0.79
N PHE A 198 -1.07 8.13 1.01
CA PHE A 198 -1.07 9.28 0.12
C PHE A 198 -0.57 8.92 -1.28
N ALA A 199 0.54 8.18 -1.40
CA ALA A 199 1.02 7.67 -2.69
C ALA A 199 -0.04 6.80 -3.38
N SER A 200 -0.72 5.93 -2.64
CA SER A 200 -1.82 5.12 -3.16
C SER A 200 -3.00 5.97 -3.64
N ALA A 201 -3.33 7.03 -2.90
CA ALA A 201 -4.37 7.99 -3.28
C ALA A 201 -3.98 8.78 -4.54
N VAL A 202 -2.71 9.17 -4.67
CA VAL A 202 -2.18 9.84 -5.87
C VAL A 202 -2.28 8.92 -7.09
N ILE A 203 -1.92 7.64 -6.96
CA ILE A 203 -2.04 6.64 -8.04
C ILE A 203 -3.48 6.55 -8.58
N ILE A 204 -4.48 6.65 -7.69
CA ILE A 204 -5.90 6.66 -8.07
C ILE A 204 -6.35 8.02 -8.58
N LEU A 205 -5.88 9.11 -7.97
CA LEU A 205 -6.29 10.46 -8.30
C LEU A 205 -5.80 10.86 -9.70
N LEU A 206 -4.60 10.41 -10.10
CA LEU A 206 -3.99 10.75 -11.38
C LEU A 206 -4.88 10.36 -12.58
N PRO A 207 -5.39 9.12 -12.73
CA PRO A 207 -6.31 8.78 -13.82
C PRO A 207 -7.66 9.50 -13.71
N VAL A 208 -8.14 9.81 -12.50
CA VAL A 208 -9.39 10.59 -12.32
C VAL A 208 -9.22 12.04 -12.79
N LEU A 209 -8.10 12.68 -12.43
CA LEU A 209 -7.76 14.02 -12.90
C LEU A 209 -7.53 14.04 -14.40
N LEU A 210 -6.84 13.03 -14.95
CA LEU A 210 -6.67 12.87 -16.39
C LEU A 210 -8.01 12.74 -17.11
N ALA A 211 -8.93 11.91 -16.59
CA ALA A 211 -10.27 11.75 -17.16
C ALA A 211 -11.08 13.06 -17.14
N ARG A 212 -10.97 13.83 -16.05
CA ARG A 212 -11.59 15.16 -15.94
C ARG A 212 -10.97 16.16 -16.91
N PHE A 213 -9.65 16.14 -17.07
CA PHE A 213 -8.94 17.00 -18.01
C PHE A 213 -9.32 16.68 -19.47
N ILE A 214 -9.35 15.39 -19.84
CA ILE A 214 -9.76 14.95 -21.18
C ILE A 214 -11.20 15.37 -21.48
N HIS A 215 -12.09 15.27 -20.49
CA HIS A 215 -13.46 15.76 -20.63
C HIS A 215 -13.53 17.29 -20.77
N ALA A 216 -12.65 18.04 -20.09
CA ALA A 216 -12.56 19.49 -20.26
C ALA A 216 -12.05 19.90 -21.65
N VAL A 217 -11.09 19.16 -22.21
CA VAL A 217 -10.55 19.40 -23.56
C VAL A 217 -11.57 19.04 -24.64
N ALA A 218 -12.29 17.93 -24.50
CA ALA A 218 -13.23 17.43 -25.51
C ALA A 218 -14.52 16.84 -24.89
N PRO A 219 -15.48 17.67 -24.43
CA PRO A 219 -16.64 17.23 -23.66
C PRO A 219 -17.61 16.33 -24.44
N ARG A 220 -17.69 16.49 -25.77
CA ARG A 220 -18.57 15.69 -26.64
C ARG A 220 -17.92 14.43 -27.21
N LYS A 221 -16.58 14.38 -27.24
CA LYS A 221 -15.80 13.26 -27.81
C LYS A 221 -14.56 13.00 -26.96
N PRO A 222 -14.72 12.37 -25.77
CA PRO A 222 -13.63 12.18 -24.82
C PRO A 222 -12.48 11.34 -25.40
N PHE A 223 -12.74 10.43 -26.35
CA PHE A 223 -11.68 9.67 -27.03
C PHE A 223 -10.79 10.58 -27.90
N VAL A 224 -11.36 11.59 -28.57
CA VAL A 224 -10.56 12.60 -29.30
C VAL A 224 -9.65 13.35 -28.32
N GLY A 225 -10.19 13.81 -27.19
CA GLY A 225 -9.39 14.46 -26.15
C GLY A 225 -8.25 13.57 -25.64
N PHE A 226 -8.51 12.29 -25.41
CA PHE A 226 -7.49 11.31 -25.04
C PHE A 226 -6.39 11.19 -26.11
N THR A 227 -6.76 11.02 -27.38
CA THR A 227 -5.78 10.91 -28.47
C THR A 227 -4.94 12.19 -28.62
N PHE A 228 -5.51 13.36 -28.35
CA PHE A 228 -4.78 14.63 -28.33
C PHE A 228 -3.75 14.69 -27.20
N VAL A 229 -4.16 14.37 -25.97
CA VAL A 229 -3.24 14.32 -24.82
C VAL A 229 -2.12 13.30 -25.05
N LEU A 230 -2.47 12.10 -25.55
CA LEU A 230 -1.52 11.05 -25.84
C LEU A 230 -0.54 11.47 -26.94
N PHE A 231 -1.03 12.11 -28.01
CA PHE A 231 -0.19 12.61 -29.10
C PHE A 231 0.79 13.68 -28.63
N THR A 232 0.34 14.64 -27.81
CA THR A 232 1.22 15.65 -27.22
C THR A 232 2.28 15.01 -26.34
N ALA A 233 1.89 14.08 -25.46
CA ALA A 233 2.82 13.40 -24.55
C ALA A 233 3.88 12.60 -25.32
N VAL A 234 3.47 11.82 -26.32
CA VAL A 234 4.37 11.01 -27.15
C VAL A 234 5.29 11.89 -28.00
N THR A 235 4.79 12.99 -28.54
CA THR A 235 5.60 13.94 -29.33
C THR A 235 6.64 14.65 -28.48
N LEU A 236 6.26 15.13 -27.30
CA LEU A 236 7.21 15.69 -26.34
C LEU A 236 8.26 14.64 -25.95
N TRP A 237 7.85 13.43 -25.57
CA TRP A 237 8.77 12.37 -25.20
C TRP A 237 9.74 12.01 -26.34
N SER A 238 9.25 11.97 -27.58
CA SER A 238 10.09 11.71 -28.75
C SER A 238 11.09 12.81 -29.06
N LEU A 239 10.85 14.06 -28.62
CA LEU A 239 11.81 15.16 -28.75
C LEU A 239 12.96 15.04 -27.73
N TRP A 240 12.70 14.43 -26.59
CA TRP A 240 13.69 14.20 -25.52
C TRP A 240 14.52 12.92 -25.71
N LEU A 241 14.19 12.06 -26.68
CA LEU A 241 14.91 10.83 -27.06
C LEU A 241 15.72 10.98 -28.34
#